data_AF-A0AA36N4R8-F1
#
_entry.id   AF-A0AA36N4R8-F1
#
_cell.length_a   1.000
_cell.length_b   1.000
_cell.length_c   1.000
_cell.angle_alpha   90.00
_cell.angle_beta   90.00
_cell.angle_gamma   90.00
#
_symmetry.space_group_name_H-M   'P 1'
#
loop_
_entity.id
_entity.type
_entity.pdbx_description
1 polymer ?
#
loop_
_entity_poly.entity_id
_entity_poly.type
_entity_poly.pdbx_seq_one_letter_code
_entity_poly.pdbx_strand_id
1 'polypeptide(L)'
;MCCHLGWKQVGAWIEELPSWSGKVESGQDWETVLLVALCLRCYEAKYSEPHELLGLPKGALRPAAVYVEKVPQENSTKPTVMLAWWKEQRIRTYPYIAVLSPTFSKTEIVDAMWIYQESATASCLVRGMQAKLGSAYPKQDMPLGMLGLLFRGQAPDTTRNLERQRWKYLTASEIQSFLGKSLTAACPAHWPNVTR
;
A
#
# COMPACT_ATOMS: atom_id res chain seq x y z
N MET A 1 -17.24 -15.00 -12.60
CA MET A 1 -17.66 -13.82 -11.80
C MET A 1 -16.50 -13.14 -11.07
N CYS A 2 -15.46 -13.87 -10.60
CA CYS A 2 -14.30 -13.29 -9.89
C CYS A 2 -13.31 -12.47 -10.74
N CYS A 3 -13.33 -12.61 -12.07
CA CYS A 3 -12.35 -11.99 -12.97
C CYS A 3 -12.49 -10.47 -13.11
N HIS A 4 -13.69 -9.92 -12.87
CA HIS A 4 -13.97 -8.48 -13.04
C HIS A 4 -13.81 -7.69 -11.74
N LEU A 5 -13.40 -8.35 -10.66
CA LEU A 5 -13.26 -7.73 -9.35
C LEU A 5 -11.81 -7.65 -8.87
N GLY A 6 -10.80 -8.18 -9.59
CA GLY A 6 -9.40 -8.24 -9.14
C GLY A 6 -9.07 -9.40 -8.19
N TRP A 7 -10.05 -10.24 -7.85
CA TRP A 7 -9.91 -11.33 -6.88
C TRP A 7 -8.96 -12.45 -7.32
N LYS A 8 -8.71 -12.61 -8.62
CA LYS A 8 -7.80 -13.64 -9.12
C LYS A 8 -6.35 -13.34 -8.71
N GLN A 9 -5.92 -12.09 -8.84
CA GLN A 9 -4.58 -11.64 -8.42
C GLN A 9 -4.42 -11.71 -6.91
N VAL A 10 -5.42 -11.27 -6.15
CA VAL A 10 -5.40 -11.34 -4.68
C VAL A 10 -5.41 -12.78 -4.20
N GLY A 11 -6.19 -13.65 -4.84
CA GLY A 11 -6.19 -15.10 -4.55
C GLY A 11 -4.82 -15.74 -4.76
N ALA A 12 -4.15 -15.42 -5.88
CA ALA A 12 -2.79 -15.91 -6.13
C ALA A 12 -1.80 -15.46 -5.05
N TRP A 13 -1.86 -14.20 -4.60
CA TRP A 13 -1.02 -13.72 -3.50
C TRP A 13 -1.35 -14.39 -2.15
N ILE A 14 -2.63 -14.68 -1.90
CA ILE A 14 -3.05 -15.39 -0.68
C ILE A 14 -2.53 -16.84 -0.67
N GLU A 15 -2.56 -17.52 -1.81
CA GLU A 15 -2.06 -18.90 -1.94
C GLU A 15 -0.55 -18.99 -1.66
N GLU A 16 0.20 -17.92 -1.89
CA GLU A 16 1.64 -17.85 -1.63
C GLU A 16 1.96 -17.52 -0.14
N LEU A 17 1.01 -16.99 0.65
CA LEU A 17 1.23 -16.58 2.06
C LEU A 17 1.77 -17.68 2.98
N PRO A 18 1.31 -18.95 2.95
CA PRO A 18 1.82 -19.99 3.84
C PRO A 18 3.32 -20.28 3.61
N SER A 19 3.80 -20.11 2.37
CA SER A 19 5.21 -20.29 2.03
C SER A 19 6.11 -19.18 2.58
N TRP A 20 5.53 -18.01 2.85
CA TRP A 20 6.20 -16.80 3.35
C TRP A 20 6.10 -16.64 4.87
N SER A 21 5.00 -17.09 5.47
CA SER A 21 4.82 -17.02 6.94
C SER A 21 5.86 -17.84 7.74
N GLY A 22 6.61 -18.73 7.07
CA GLY A 22 7.67 -19.53 7.68
C GLY A 22 9.08 -18.90 7.66
N LYS A 23 9.32 -17.82 6.88
CA LYS A 23 10.67 -17.26 6.66
C LYS A 23 10.69 -15.74 6.53
N VAL A 24 10.36 -15.03 7.61
CA VAL A 24 10.33 -13.54 7.73
C VAL A 24 11.71 -12.86 7.52
N GLU A 25 12.71 -13.58 7.04
CA GLU A 25 14.09 -13.14 6.85
C GLU A 25 14.28 -12.26 5.59
N SER A 26 13.41 -12.39 4.56
CA SER A 26 13.65 -11.82 3.22
C SER A 26 13.04 -10.43 2.96
N GLY A 27 12.01 -10.04 3.72
CA GLY A 27 11.35 -8.74 3.61
C GLY A 27 10.29 -8.64 2.55
N GLN A 28 10.49 -9.40 1.48
CA GLN A 28 9.49 -9.64 0.44
C GLN A 28 8.22 -10.23 1.04
N ASP A 29 8.36 -11.15 2.00
CA ASP A 29 7.24 -11.79 2.70
C ASP A 29 6.36 -10.75 3.42
N TRP A 30 6.99 -9.77 4.07
CA TRP A 30 6.29 -8.70 4.76
C TRP A 30 5.64 -7.69 3.80
N GLU A 31 6.34 -7.35 2.70
CA GLU A 31 5.77 -6.54 1.61
C GLU A 31 4.50 -7.19 1.06
N THR A 32 4.50 -8.51 0.84
CA THR A 32 3.30 -9.18 0.32
C THR A 32 2.17 -9.28 1.34
N VAL A 33 2.47 -9.58 2.62
CA VAL A 33 1.44 -9.58 3.67
C VAL A 33 0.71 -8.24 3.70
N LEU A 34 1.45 -7.14 3.64
CA LEU A 34 0.85 -5.80 3.62
C LEU A 34 0.09 -5.49 2.33
N LEU A 35 0.58 -5.96 1.17
CA LEU A 35 -0.14 -5.80 -0.09
C LEU A 35 -1.48 -6.55 -0.07
N VAL A 36 -1.51 -7.76 0.49
CA VAL A 36 -2.76 -8.51 0.70
C VAL A 36 -3.67 -7.75 1.67
N ALA A 37 -3.13 -7.28 2.80
CA ALA A 37 -3.91 -6.48 3.76
C ALA A 37 -4.51 -5.23 3.10
N LEU A 38 -3.73 -4.50 2.30
CA LEU A 38 -4.20 -3.34 1.55
C LEU A 38 -5.36 -3.71 0.61
N CYS A 39 -5.21 -4.78 -0.17
CA CYS A 39 -6.28 -5.24 -1.06
C CYS A 39 -7.56 -5.58 -0.30
N LEU A 40 -7.45 -6.30 0.83
CA LEU A 40 -8.59 -6.61 1.69
C LEU A 40 -9.28 -5.34 2.20
N ARG A 41 -8.51 -4.34 2.67
CA ARG A 41 -9.08 -3.05 3.09
C ARG A 41 -9.77 -2.30 1.95
N CYS A 42 -9.22 -2.36 0.74
CA CYS A 42 -9.88 -1.76 -0.42
C CYS A 42 -11.21 -2.45 -0.76
N TYR A 43 -11.31 -3.78 -0.62
CA TYR A 43 -12.61 -4.47 -0.74
C TYR A 43 -13.56 -4.16 0.41
N GLU A 44 -13.07 -4.08 1.64
CA GLU A 44 -13.89 -3.65 2.77
C GLU A 44 -14.47 -2.25 2.53
N ALA A 45 -13.70 -1.30 2.00
CA ALA A 45 -14.23 0.02 1.65
C ALA A 45 -15.40 -0.05 0.64
N LYS A 46 -15.42 -1.07 -0.23
CA LYS A 46 -16.50 -1.32 -1.19
C LYS A 46 -17.74 -1.96 -0.55
N TYR A 47 -17.61 -2.74 0.51
CA TYR A 47 -18.74 -3.51 1.09
C TYR A 47 -19.18 -3.04 2.47
N SER A 48 -18.32 -2.33 3.20
CA SER A 48 -18.46 -1.91 4.60
C SER A 48 -17.81 -0.56 4.83
N GLU A 49 -17.58 -0.20 6.09
CA GLU A 49 -16.86 1.03 6.46
C GLU A 49 -15.37 0.93 6.08
N PRO A 50 -14.80 1.93 5.40
CA PRO A 50 -13.38 1.92 5.04
C PRO A 50 -12.48 2.06 6.26
N HIS A 51 -11.38 1.32 6.27
CA HIS A 51 -10.35 1.48 7.30
C HIS A 51 -9.73 2.89 7.22
N GLU A 52 -9.53 3.55 8.36
CA GLU A 52 -9.09 4.96 8.45
C GLU A 52 -7.79 5.24 7.68
N LEU A 53 -6.84 4.29 7.70
CA LEU A 53 -5.57 4.41 6.99
C LEU A 53 -5.69 4.43 5.45
N LEU A 54 -6.82 4.05 4.87
CA LEU A 54 -7.07 4.31 3.44
C LEU A 54 -7.16 5.81 3.16
N GLY A 55 -7.51 6.60 4.19
CA GLY A 55 -7.54 8.05 4.15
C GLY A 55 -8.59 8.61 3.20
N LEU A 56 -9.70 7.90 3.00
CA LEU A 56 -10.79 8.38 2.16
C LEU A 56 -11.42 9.65 2.78
N PRO A 57 -11.85 10.62 1.96
CA PRO A 57 -12.52 11.82 2.46
C PRO A 57 -13.77 11.48 3.28
N LYS A 58 -14.08 12.31 4.29
CA LYS A 58 -15.33 12.16 5.04
C LYS A 58 -16.52 12.29 4.09
N GLY A 59 -17.40 11.30 4.09
CA GLY A 59 -18.54 11.24 3.16
C GLY A 59 -18.18 10.77 1.74
N ALA A 60 -16.98 10.22 1.52
CA ALA A 60 -16.61 9.64 0.24
C ALA A 60 -17.63 8.58 -0.20
N LEU A 61 -17.94 8.59 -1.50
CA LEU A 61 -18.80 7.58 -2.10
C LEU A 61 -18.13 6.21 -2.04
N ARG A 62 -18.93 5.20 -1.69
CA ARG A 62 -18.49 3.80 -1.65
C ARG A 62 -17.98 3.36 -3.04
N PRO A 63 -16.75 2.82 -3.17
CA PRO A 63 -16.19 2.36 -4.43
C PRO A 63 -17.10 1.36 -5.15
N ALA A 64 -17.46 1.65 -6.40
CA ALA A 64 -18.14 0.71 -7.28
C ALA A 64 -17.20 -0.41 -7.77
N ALA A 65 -15.90 -0.11 -7.89
CA ALA A 65 -14.87 -1.04 -8.33
C ALA A 65 -13.59 -0.98 -7.49
N VAL A 66 -12.93 -2.13 -7.38
CA VAL A 66 -11.57 -2.26 -6.84
C VAL A 66 -10.73 -2.93 -7.92
N TYR A 67 -9.65 -2.28 -8.33
CA TYR A 67 -8.69 -2.80 -9.30
C TYR A 67 -7.39 -3.14 -8.58
N VAL A 68 -6.77 -4.24 -8.96
CA VAL A 68 -5.50 -4.70 -8.38
C VAL A 68 -4.59 -5.06 -9.52
N GLU A 69 -3.59 -4.22 -9.76
CA GLU A 69 -2.74 -4.31 -10.95
C GLU A 69 -1.26 -4.39 -10.61
N LYS A 70 -0.54 -5.20 -11.39
CA LYS A 70 0.90 -5.19 -11.42
C LYS A 70 1.37 -4.13 -12.41
N VAL A 71 2.11 -3.13 -11.94
CA VAL A 71 2.64 -2.07 -12.80
C VAL A 71 3.88 -2.58 -13.51
N PRO A 72 3.97 -2.44 -14.86
CA PRO A 72 5.16 -2.80 -15.62
C PRO A 72 6.41 -2.10 -15.09
N GLN A 73 7.57 -2.72 -15.25
CA GLN A 73 8.83 -2.24 -14.66
C GLN A 73 9.19 -0.84 -15.16
N GLU A 74 8.99 -0.59 -16.45
CA GLU A 74 9.20 0.70 -17.12
C GLU A 74 8.34 1.83 -16.55
N ASN A 75 7.18 1.49 -15.98
CA ASN A 75 6.25 2.42 -15.35
C ASN A 75 6.38 2.45 -13.82
N SER A 76 7.28 1.64 -13.25
CA SER A 76 7.50 1.48 -11.81
C SER A 76 8.75 2.20 -11.31
N THR A 77 9.13 3.32 -11.94
CA THR A 77 10.35 4.07 -11.54
C THR A 77 10.06 5.08 -10.43
N LYS A 78 8.90 5.72 -10.45
CA LYS A 78 8.47 6.74 -9.48
C LYS A 78 6.94 6.69 -9.27
N PRO A 79 6.42 7.10 -8.10
CA PRO A 79 4.97 7.15 -7.87
C PRO A 79 4.18 7.97 -8.90
N THR A 80 4.75 9.08 -9.39
CA THR A 80 4.12 9.90 -10.44
C THR A 80 4.02 9.19 -11.79
N VAL A 81 5.00 8.34 -12.12
CA VAL A 81 5.00 7.55 -13.36
C VAL A 81 3.98 6.42 -13.27
N MET A 82 3.88 5.74 -12.12
CA MET A 82 2.84 4.73 -11.87
C MET A 82 1.44 5.35 -11.97
N LEU A 83 1.25 6.56 -11.43
CA LEU A 83 -0.01 7.29 -11.52
C LEU A 83 -0.35 7.67 -12.96
N ALA A 84 0.62 8.13 -13.74
CA ALA A 84 0.42 8.46 -15.15
C ALA A 84 -0.01 7.23 -15.95
N TRP A 85 0.69 6.10 -15.78
CA TRP A 85 0.34 4.82 -16.39
C TRP A 85 -1.08 4.36 -16.01
N TRP A 86 -1.47 4.52 -14.75
CA TRP A 86 -2.82 4.15 -14.32
C TRP A 86 -3.91 5.02 -14.98
N LYS A 87 -3.65 6.32 -15.15
CA LYS A 87 -4.60 7.24 -15.81
C LYS A 87 -4.84 6.89 -17.28
N GLU A 88 -3.94 6.15 -17.91
CA GLU A 88 -4.10 5.69 -19.30
C GLU A 88 -5.07 4.49 -19.43
N GLN A 89 -5.44 3.81 -18.34
CA GLN A 89 -6.23 2.57 -18.35
C GLN A 89 -7.72 2.75 -18.76
N ARG A 90 -8.14 3.92 -19.24
CA ARG A 90 -9.50 4.25 -19.74
C ARG A 90 -10.63 3.73 -18.82
N ILE A 91 -10.49 3.93 -17.51
CA ILE A 91 -11.46 3.50 -16.50
C ILE A 91 -12.78 4.27 -16.66
N ARG A 92 -13.90 3.53 -16.73
CA ARG A 92 -15.26 4.09 -16.88
C ARG A 92 -16.14 3.92 -15.64
N THR A 93 -15.68 3.14 -14.66
CA THR A 93 -16.43 2.86 -13.43
C THR A 93 -15.90 3.72 -12.30
N TYR A 94 -16.79 4.51 -11.70
CA TYR A 94 -16.48 5.41 -10.59
C TYR A 94 -17.60 5.32 -9.53
N PRO A 95 -17.32 5.63 -8.25
CA PRO A 95 -15.98 5.79 -7.67
C PRO A 95 -15.19 4.48 -7.73
N TYR A 96 -13.86 4.53 -7.75
CA TYR A 96 -13.02 3.33 -7.70
C TYR A 96 -11.87 3.45 -6.71
N ILE A 97 -11.35 2.29 -6.28
CA ILE A 97 -10.01 2.17 -5.71
C ILE A 97 -9.15 1.32 -6.64
N ALA A 98 -7.91 1.73 -6.87
CA ALA A 98 -6.92 0.94 -7.60
C ALA A 98 -5.69 0.73 -6.72
N VAL A 99 -5.27 -0.53 -6.58
CA VAL A 99 -4.03 -0.93 -5.91
C VAL A 99 -3.01 -1.27 -6.98
N LEU A 100 -1.88 -0.58 -6.95
CA LEU A 100 -0.80 -0.67 -7.91
C LEU A 100 0.43 -1.26 -7.22
N SER A 101 0.79 -2.48 -7.61
CA SER A 101 1.99 -3.16 -7.12
C SER A 101 3.06 -3.15 -8.22
N PRO A 102 4.25 -2.55 -7.99
CA PRO A 102 5.33 -2.59 -8.95
C PRO A 102 5.84 -4.03 -9.11
N THR A 103 6.03 -4.49 -10.35
CA THR A 103 6.45 -5.88 -10.63
C THR A 103 7.90 -6.18 -10.20
N PHE A 104 8.67 -5.15 -9.79
CA PHE A 104 10.05 -5.28 -9.34
C PHE A 104 10.39 -4.20 -8.29
N SER A 105 11.23 -4.53 -7.30
CA SER A 105 11.59 -3.72 -6.12
C SER A 105 12.42 -2.44 -6.39
N LYS A 106 12.44 -1.94 -7.62
CA LYS A 106 13.21 -0.75 -8.02
C LYS A 106 12.47 0.56 -7.81
N THR A 107 11.20 0.54 -7.41
CA THR A 107 10.57 1.74 -6.83
C THR A 107 11.29 2.06 -5.53
N GLU A 108 12.26 2.98 -5.55
CA GLU A 108 13.02 3.33 -4.35
C GLU A 108 12.16 3.92 -3.22
N ILE A 109 10.94 4.35 -3.55
CA ILE A 109 10.10 5.17 -2.67
C ILE A 109 8.92 4.38 -2.08
N VAL A 110 8.27 3.48 -2.82
CA VAL A 110 7.05 2.78 -2.36
C VAL A 110 7.02 1.33 -2.83
N ASP A 111 6.49 0.45 -1.99
CA ASP A 111 6.30 -0.98 -2.29
C ASP A 111 4.93 -1.26 -2.92
N ALA A 112 3.95 -0.38 -2.67
CA ALA A 112 2.72 -0.32 -3.44
C ALA A 112 2.11 1.09 -3.34
N MET A 113 1.17 1.38 -4.23
CA MET A 113 0.41 2.62 -4.23
C MET A 113 -1.07 2.28 -4.35
N TRP A 114 -1.95 3.04 -3.70
CA TRP A 114 -3.36 3.00 -4.02
C TRP A 114 -3.91 4.37 -4.37
N ILE A 115 -4.93 4.34 -5.21
CA ILE A 115 -5.59 5.51 -5.79
C ILE A 115 -7.07 5.38 -5.53
N TYR A 116 -7.69 6.42 -4.98
CA TYR A 116 -9.13 6.59 -4.98
C TYR A 116 -9.51 7.73 -5.92
N GLN A 117 -10.52 7.53 -6.75
CA GLN A 117 -11.07 8.58 -7.61
C GLN A 117 -12.59 8.48 -7.66
N GLU A 118 -13.25 9.59 -7.35
CA GLU A 118 -14.70 9.64 -7.18
C GLU A 118 -15.47 9.76 -8.50
N SER A 119 -14.90 10.45 -9.48
CA SER A 119 -15.45 10.63 -10.82
C SER A 119 -14.32 10.91 -11.82
N ALA A 120 -14.62 10.87 -13.12
CA ALA A 120 -13.63 11.11 -14.16
C ALA A 120 -12.96 12.50 -14.07
N THR A 121 -13.65 13.49 -13.50
CA THR A 121 -13.15 14.88 -13.36
C THR A 121 -12.60 15.19 -11.97
N ALA A 122 -12.88 14.35 -10.97
CA ALA A 122 -12.37 14.53 -9.62
C ALA A 122 -10.85 14.28 -9.55
N SER A 123 -10.18 15.01 -8.66
CA SER A 123 -8.77 14.74 -8.35
C SER A 123 -8.62 13.36 -7.70
N CYS A 124 -7.49 12.70 -7.98
CA CYS A 124 -7.17 11.43 -7.37
C CYS A 124 -6.64 11.66 -5.95
N LEU A 125 -7.15 10.89 -4.99
CA LEU A 125 -6.46 10.69 -3.72
C LEU A 125 -5.42 9.58 -3.91
N VAL A 126 -4.16 9.90 -3.67
CA VAL A 126 -3.05 8.96 -3.90
C VAL A 126 -2.29 8.73 -2.61
N ARG A 127 -1.99 7.47 -2.35
CA ARG A 127 -1.27 7.02 -1.16
C ARG A 127 -0.25 5.95 -1.52
N GLY A 128 0.95 6.08 -0.96
CA GLY A 128 2.01 5.07 -1.07
C GLY A 128 2.14 4.28 0.22
N MET A 129 2.61 3.03 0.13
CA MET A 129 3.09 2.28 1.29
C MET A 129 4.56 1.90 1.11
N GLN A 130 5.31 1.90 2.20
CA GLN A 130 6.67 1.37 2.26
C GLN A 130 6.82 0.46 3.50
N ALA A 131 7.51 -0.67 3.30
CA ALA A 131 7.58 -1.80 4.20
C ALA A 131 8.97 -2.48 4.21
N LYS A 132 10.05 -1.73 4.02
CA LYS A 132 11.41 -2.30 3.95
C LYS A 132 11.89 -2.90 5.28
N LEU A 133 12.63 -4.02 5.21
CA LEU A 133 13.35 -4.60 6.34
C LEU A 133 14.55 -3.74 6.73
N GLY A 134 14.36 -2.76 7.60
CA GLY A 134 15.49 -2.09 8.22
C GLY A 134 15.05 -0.95 9.12
N SER A 135 16.01 -0.36 9.80
CA SER A 135 15.88 0.91 10.52
C SER A 135 15.89 2.13 9.59
N ALA A 136 15.84 1.91 8.27
CA ALA A 136 15.85 2.98 7.29
C ALA A 136 14.49 3.72 7.24
N TYR A 137 14.56 5.04 7.27
CA TYR A 137 13.44 5.93 6.93
C TYR A 137 13.38 6.11 5.40
N PRO A 138 12.25 6.61 4.84
CA PRO A 138 12.14 6.89 3.43
C PRO A 138 13.31 7.76 2.91
N LYS A 139 13.95 7.32 1.83
CA LYS A 139 15.09 8.02 1.22
C LYS A 139 14.68 9.33 0.54
N GLN A 140 13.41 9.43 0.14
CA GLN A 140 12.86 10.54 -0.65
C GLN A 140 11.52 10.98 -0.05
N ASP A 141 11.18 12.26 -0.22
CA ASP A 141 9.84 12.77 0.11
C ASP A 141 8.81 12.20 -0.86
N MET A 142 7.56 12.09 -0.41
CA MET A 142 6.46 11.80 -1.32
C MET A 142 6.21 12.98 -2.26
N PRO A 143 5.78 12.75 -3.51
CA PRO A 143 5.38 13.84 -4.41
C PRO A 143 4.24 14.69 -3.85
N LEU A 144 4.13 15.93 -4.33
CA LEU A 144 3.03 16.83 -3.94
C LEU A 144 1.67 16.19 -4.28
N GLY A 145 0.71 16.33 -3.36
CA GLY A 145 -0.63 15.72 -3.50
C GLY A 145 -0.70 14.23 -3.16
N MET A 146 0.41 13.63 -2.74
CA MET A 146 0.47 12.23 -2.28
C MET A 146 0.88 12.16 -0.80
N LEU A 147 0.49 11.08 -0.12
CA LEU A 147 0.93 10.78 1.24
C LEU A 147 1.47 9.34 1.30
N GLY A 148 2.63 9.15 1.91
CA GLY A 148 3.24 7.84 2.10
C GLY A 148 2.94 7.32 3.50
N LEU A 149 2.70 6.03 3.63
CA LEU A 149 2.57 5.33 4.90
C LEU A 149 3.78 4.42 5.09
N LEU A 150 4.50 4.60 6.20
CA LEU A 150 5.59 3.71 6.57
C LEU A 150 5.05 2.63 7.53
N PHE A 151 4.92 1.41 7.02
CA PHE A 151 4.49 0.24 7.79
C PHE A 151 5.64 -0.49 8.47
N ARG A 152 6.89 -0.23 8.03
CA ARG A 152 8.10 -0.74 8.69
C ARG A 152 9.29 0.18 8.38
N GLY A 153 10.03 0.53 9.42
CA GLY A 153 11.16 1.47 9.41
C GLY A 153 11.32 2.13 10.78
N GLN A 154 12.42 2.83 11.05
CA GLN A 154 12.49 3.74 12.21
C GLN A 154 11.95 5.11 11.80
N ALA A 155 11.17 5.73 12.68
CA ALA A 155 10.92 7.16 12.58
C ALA A 155 12.26 7.90 12.73
N PRO A 156 12.51 8.97 11.98
CA PRO A 156 13.73 9.76 12.14
C PRO A 156 13.84 10.27 13.58
N ASP A 157 15.03 10.18 14.15
CA ASP A 157 15.34 10.78 15.45
C ASP A 157 15.13 12.29 15.34
N THR A 158 14.21 12.85 16.15
CA THR A 158 13.83 14.27 16.09
C THR A 158 15.01 15.19 16.33
N THR A 159 16.04 14.71 17.02
CA THR A 159 17.33 15.41 17.20
C THR A 159 18.08 15.69 15.90
N ARG A 160 17.77 14.98 14.80
CA ARG A 160 18.39 15.17 13.48
C ARG A 160 17.51 15.91 12.47
N ASN A 161 16.31 16.39 12.84
CA ASN A 161 15.40 17.15 11.94
C ASN A 161 15.16 16.49 10.57
N LEU A 162 15.09 15.16 10.50
CA LEU A 162 14.86 14.41 9.25
C LEU A 162 13.40 14.04 9.04
N GLU A 163 12.44 14.87 9.47
CA GLU A 163 11.04 14.68 9.12
C GLU A 163 10.86 14.75 7.60
N ARG A 164 10.70 13.59 6.97
CA ARG A 164 10.35 13.52 5.55
C ARG A 164 8.95 14.06 5.35
N GLN A 165 8.81 15.01 4.44
CA GLN A 165 7.52 15.62 4.19
C GLN A 165 6.57 14.59 3.58
N ARG A 166 5.29 14.67 3.97
CA ARG A 166 4.21 13.85 3.39
C ARG A 166 4.40 12.34 3.60
N TRP A 167 5.01 11.97 4.73
CA TRP A 167 5.04 10.61 5.25
C TRP A 167 4.34 10.53 6.61
N LYS A 168 3.50 9.51 6.79
CA LYS A 168 2.96 9.12 8.09
C LYS A 168 3.69 7.87 8.58
N TYR A 169 4.31 7.98 9.75
CA TYR A 169 4.98 6.88 10.44
C TYR A 169 3.94 6.18 11.31
N LEU A 170 3.63 4.93 10.99
CA LEU A 170 2.57 4.20 11.68
C LEU A 170 3.07 3.57 12.98
N THR A 171 2.24 3.65 14.01
CA THR A 171 2.44 2.92 15.26
C THR A 171 2.17 1.43 15.08
N ALA A 172 2.68 0.60 15.99
CA ALA A 172 2.43 -0.85 15.97
C ALA A 172 0.93 -1.18 16.03
N SER A 173 0.15 -0.44 16.81
CA SER A 173 -1.31 -0.62 16.91
C SER A 173 -2.03 -0.28 15.60
N GLU A 174 -1.63 0.80 14.92
CA GLU A 174 -2.16 1.16 13.61
C GLU A 174 -1.86 0.08 12.56
N ILE A 175 -0.65 -0.48 12.57
CA ILE A 175 -0.24 -1.57 11.67
C ILE A 175 -1.07 -2.83 11.97
N GLN A 176 -1.20 -3.23 13.23
CA GLN A 176 -2.00 -4.41 13.62
C GLN A 176 -3.48 -4.25 13.26
N SER A 177 -4.04 -3.05 13.49
CA SER A 177 -5.40 -2.71 13.06
C SER A 177 -5.55 -2.85 11.55
N PHE A 178 -4.58 -2.33 10.79
CA PHE A 178 -4.58 -2.43 9.32
C PHE A 178 -4.53 -3.88 8.83
N LEU A 179 -3.69 -4.72 9.42
CA LEU A 179 -3.61 -6.14 9.09
C LEU A 179 -4.94 -6.87 9.40
N GLY A 180 -5.59 -6.50 10.50
CA GLY A 180 -6.79 -7.17 10.98
C GLY A 180 -6.52 -8.57 11.52
N LYS A 181 -7.50 -9.13 12.22
CA LYS A 181 -7.35 -10.37 13.00
C LYS A 181 -6.70 -11.52 12.22
N SER A 182 -7.01 -11.66 10.93
CA SER A 182 -6.52 -12.76 10.09
C SER A 182 -5.05 -12.65 9.73
N LEU A 183 -4.49 -11.43 9.60
CA LEU A 183 -3.09 -11.22 9.20
C LEU A 183 -2.22 -10.72 10.35
N THR A 184 -2.78 -10.33 11.50
CA THR A 184 -2.01 -9.91 12.68
C THR A 184 -1.02 -10.99 13.14
N ALA A 185 -1.35 -12.28 12.99
CA ALA A 185 -0.44 -13.37 13.33
C ALA A 185 0.82 -13.42 12.43
N ALA A 186 0.75 -12.83 11.23
CA ALA A 186 1.88 -12.67 10.32
C ALA A 186 2.68 -11.38 10.59
N CYS A 187 2.24 -10.55 11.56
CA CYS A 187 3.02 -9.41 12.01
C CYS A 187 4.30 -9.92 12.69
N PRO A 188 5.49 -9.46 12.29
CA PRO A 188 6.74 -9.90 12.90
C PRO A 188 6.75 -9.65 14.41
N ALA A 189 7.06 -10.68 15.21
CA ALA A 189 7.07 -10.60 16.68
C ALA A 189 8.12 -9.62 17.21
N HIS A 190 9.26 -9.52 16.52
CA HIS A 190 10.32 -8.57 16.80
C HIS A 190 10.74 -7.88 15.51
N TRP A 191 10.84 -6.56 15.58
CA TRP A 191 11.60 -5.83 14.58
C TRP A 191 13.08 -6.15 14.84
N PRO A 192 13.83 -6.69 13.86
CA PRO A 192 15.25 -6.90 14.05
C PRO A 192 15.87 -5.57 14.42
N ASN A 193 16.37 -5.47 15.64
CA ASN A 193 17.20 -4.36 16.07
C ASN A 193 18.46 -4.46 15.22
N VAL A 194 18.50 -3.72 14.11
CA VAL A 194 19.74 -3.55 13.36
C VAL A 194 20.62 -2.68 14.25
N THR A 195 21.46 -3.36 15.02
CA THR A 195 22.57 -2.77 15.76
C THR A 195 23.42 -2.02 14.73
N ARG A 196 23.64 -0.73 15.00
CA ARG A 196 24.45 0.15 14.13
C ARG A 196 25.88 -0.34 14.03
#